data_AF-A0A7S0B3N8-F1
#
_entry.id   AF-A0A7S0B3N8-F1
#
_cell.length_a   1.000
_cell.length_b   1.000
_cell.length_c   1.000
_cell.angle_alpha   90.00
_cell.angle_beta   90.00
_cell.angle_gamma   90.00
#
_symmetry.space_group_name_H-M   'P 1'
#
loop_
_entity.id
_entity.type
_entity.pdbx_description
1 polymer ?
#
loop_
_entity_poly.entity_id
_entity_poly.type
_entity_poly.pdbx_seq_one_letter_code
_entity_poly.pdbx_strand_id
1 'polypeptide(L)'
;FCEGSPGKDVEEAACPSLDGQLHWLLPSYHQLIVYLSSGALSYFNWRGLELVGRLAIGLTVFMLLPFGALVVISLPSLTPSKWLDTKPIGAHIHRHGWAGRGRARPHGGLGRPVRYDWMTYMNVLFWNLNYWDSVSTLAGEVVEPCKSFPRALRWAVGLVVATYMLPLAACIAGLPPGQAWDAGFFVEAGRLLGGGWLEGWIVAAAAVSSVGQFLSVQAGNTYLLLGMAELGLLPSCFAVRTRHGAPALGILLSFVVVIWLSSYDVVDLVGMLNGVYCLAQLIEFAAFLELRRRLPALQRPYRVPLGLVGSALMLVGPFAMCGLLLLLPYREEDWKTAAFVATSPGVATLLYAATACWRAARPGSFLREPPTRL
;
A
#
# COMPACT_ATOMS: atom_id res chain seq x y z
N PHE A 1 23.05 38.51 -15.91
CA PHE A 1 24.30 38.87 -15.20
C PHE A 1 24.02 38.75 -13.71
N CYS A 2 24.42 37.69 -12.99
CA CYS A 2 25.49 36.73 -13.20
C CYS A 2 25.00 35.27 -13.12
N GLU A 3 25.66 34.41 -13.89
CA GLU A 3 25.63 32.95 -13.83
C GLU A 3 26.43 32.43 -12.61
N GLY A 4 26.08 31.24 -12.13
CA GLY A 4 26.83 30.56 -11.06
C GLY A 4 26.25 29.22 -10.58
N SER A 5 26.20 28.23 -11.49
CA SER A 5 26.22 26.76 -11.29
C SER A 5 25.12 26.03 -10.46
N PRO A 6 24.67 24.83 -10.88
CA PRO A 6 23.51 24.13 -10.33
C PRO A 6 23.92 23.02 -9.35
N GLY A 7 23.23 22.90 -8.22
CA GLY A 7 23.38 21.71 -7.40
C GLY A 7 22.75 21.85 -6.02
N LYS A 8 21.80 20.96 -5.77
CA LYS A 8 21.12 20.70 -4.50
C LYS A 8 20.20 21.84 -4.07
N ASP A 9 18.90 21.60 -4.18
CA ASP A 9 17.88 21.96 -3.19
C ASP A 9 16.57 21.38 -3.73
N VAL A 10 16.31 20.12 -3.36
CA VAL A 10 14.99 19.51 -3.47
C VAL A 10 14.30 19.82 -2.15
N GLU A 11 13.65 20.97 -2.07
CA GLU A 11 12.76 21.30 -0.94
C GLU A 11 11.53 20.39 -1.02
N GLU A 12 11.40 19.51 -0.01
CA GLU A 12 10.20 18.72 0.26
C GLU A 12 9.05 19.65 0.68
N ALA A 13 7.87 19.40 0.13
CA ALA A 13 6.65 20.11 0.50
C ALA A 13 6.31 19.80 1.97
N ALA A 14 6.52 20.79 2.85
CA ALA A 14 6.44 20.59 4.28
C ALA A 14 5.54 21.63 4.98
N CYS A 15 4.86 21.18 6.03
CA CYS A 15 3.90 21.97 6.80
C CYS A 15 4.66 23.04 7.62
N PRO A 16 4.47 24.35 7.37
CA PRO A 16 5.40 25.38 7.84
C PRO A 16 5.45 25.61 9.38
N SER A 17 4.68 24.87 10.19
CA SER A 17 4.61 25.09 11.64
C SER A 17 5.58 24.25 12.48
N LEU A 18 6.11 23.12 11.96
CA LEU A 18 7.03 22.24 12.72
C LEU A 18 8.50 22.26 12.23
N ASP A 19 8.76 22.67 10.98
CA ASP A 19 10.09 22.46 10.36
C ASP A 19 11.20 23.40 10.83
N GLY A 20 10.87 24.60 11.32
CA GLY A 20 11.88 25.62 11.66
C GLY A 20 12.89 25.21 12.75
N GLN A 21 12.60 24.18 13.54
CA GLN A 21 13.46 23.73 14.65
C GLN A 21 14.08 22.33 14.46
N LEU A 22 13.54 21.47 13.59
CA LEU A 22 13.97 20.08 13.45
C LEU A 22 14.81 19.77 12.19
N HIS A 23 14.83 20.68 11.22
CA HIS A 23 15.41 20.49 9.88
C HIS A 23 16.92 20.16 9.86
N TRP A 24 17.68 20.49 10.91
CA TRP A 24 19.12 20.19 11.00
C TRP A 24 19.43 18.85 11.70
N LEU A 25 18.48 18.28 12.45
CA LEU A 25 18.65 16.99 13.14
C LEU A 25 18.20 15.82 12.27
N LEU A 26 17.11 15.99 11.53
CA LEU A 26 16.44 14.89 10.82
C LEU A 26 17.30 14.19 9.75
N PRO A 27 18.09 14.86 8.88
CA PRO A 27 18.84 14.18 7.83
C PRO A 27 19.93 13.25 8.37
N SER A 28 20.59 13.64 9.46
CA SER A 28 21.69 12.89 10.09
C SER A 28 21.21 11.66 10.88
N TYR A 29 19.97 11.69 11.37
CA TYR A 29 19.38 10.62 12.19
C TYR A 29 18.23 9.88 11.50
N HIS A 30 17.85 10.24 10.27
CA HIS A 30 16.73 9.62 9.55
C HIS A 30 16.85 8.10 9.50
N GLN A 31 18.01 7.58 9.07
CA GLN A 31 18.24 6.14 9.02
C GLN A 31 18.19 5.49 10.40
N LEU A 32 18.74 6.15 11.43
CA LEU A 32 18.68 5.65 12.79
C LEU A 32 17.24 5.57 13.29
N ILE A 33 16.41 6.58 13.01
CA ILE A 33 14.99 6.61 13.35
C ILE A 33 14.26 5.46 12.65
N VAL A 34 14.53 5.23 11.36
CA VAL A 34 13.94 4.11 10.61
C VAL A 34 14.36 2.77 11.21
N TYR A 35 15.63 2.59 11.59
CA TYR A 35 16.10 1.34 12.19
C TYR A 35 15.48 1.07 13.55
N LEU A 36 15.45 2.08 14.42
CA LEU A 36 14.88 1.97 15.77
C LEU A 36 13.37 1.77 15.72
N SER A 37 12.65 2.54 14.90
CA SER A 37 11.20 2.40 14.74
C SER A 37 10.85 1.05 14.11
N SER A 38 11.51 0.65 13.02
CA SER A 38 11.28 -0.66 12.38
C SER A 38 11.58 -1.81 13.34
N GLY A 39 12.62 -1.70 14.18
CA GLY A 39 12.97 -2.71 15.18
C GLY A 39 11.91 -2.80 16.27
N ALA A 40 11.47 -1.66 16.79
CA ALA A 40 10.40 -1.58 17.79
C ALA A 40 9.08 -2.16 17.24
N LEU A 41 8.71 -1.82 16.00
CA LEU A 41 7.49 -2.35 15.36
C LEU A 41 7.61 -3.85 15.04
N SER A 42 8.78 -4.31 14.60
CA SER A 42 9.06 -5.74 14.39
C SER A 42 8.95 -6.53 15.69
N TYR A 43 9.28 -5.93 16.83
CA TYR A 43 9.11 -6.55 18.13
C TYR A 43 7.63 -6.80 18.50
N PHE A 44 6.72 -5.90 18.12
CA PHE A 44 5.28 -6.15 18.29
C PHE A 44 4.83 -7.36 17.46
N ASN A 45 5.30 -7.48 16.21
CA ASN A 45 5.05 -8.67 15.39
C ASN A 45 5.66 -9.94 16.02
N TRP A 46 6.84 -9.84 16.63
CA TRP A 46 7.49 -10.95 17.33
C TRP A 46 6.71 -11.43 18.56
N ARG A 47 6.00 -10.52 19.23
CA ARG A 47 5.12 -10.79 20.39
C ARG A 47 3.80 -11.48 20.04
N GLY A 48 3.50 -11.71 18.77
CA GLY A 48 2.36 -12.52 18.34
C GLY A 48 1.28 -11.74 17.59
N LEU A 49 0.61 -12.46 16.69
CA LEU A 49 -0.39 -11.91 15.78
C LEU A 49 -1.64 -11.37 16.51
N GLU A 50 -2.04 -11.96 17.64
CA GLU A 50 -3.20 -11.49 18.42
C GLU A 50 -2.97 -10.08 19.01
N LEU A 51 -1.74 -9.78 19.43
CA LEU A 51 -1.37 -8.44 19.89
C LEU A 51 -1.45 -7.45 18.72
N VAL A 52 -0.86 -7.81 17.58
CA VAL A 52 -0.89 -7.00 16.36
C VAL A 52 -2.32 -6.72 15.91
N GLY A 53 -3.19 -7.73 15.92
CA GLY A 53 -4.60 -7.59 15.57
C GLY A 53 -5.36 -6.65 16.51
N ARG A 54 -5.19 -6.79 17.83
CA ARG A 54 -5.82 -5.89 18.80
C ARG A 54 -5.32 -4.45 18.69
N LEU A 55 -4.02 -4.26 18.48
CA LEU A 55 -3.44 -2.94 18.23
C LEU A 55 -4.00 -2.36 16.93
N ALA A 56 -4.05 -3.12 15.85
CA ALA A 56 -4.58 -2.66 14.56
C ALA A 56 -6.03 -2.15 14.67
N ILE A 57 -6.89 -2.80 15.45
CA ILE A 57 -8.26 -2.32 15.72
C ILE A 57 -8.22 -0.94 16.40
N GLY A 58 -7.44 -0.79 17.47
CA GLY A 58 -7.32 0.48 18.20
C GLY A 58 -6.74 1.61 17.35
N LEU A 59 -5.67 1.33 16.60
CA LEU A 59 -5.04 2.28 15.68
C LEU A 59 -6.02 2.69 14.57
N THR A 60 -6.81 1.74 14.05
CA THR A 60 -7.83 2.01 13.03
C THR A 60 -8.92 2.94 13.56
N VAL A 61 -9.46 2.67 14.74
CA VAL A 61 -10.47 3.56 15.35
C VAL A 61 -9.88 4.96 15.54
N PHE A 62 -8.69 5.06 16.13
CA PHE A 62 -8.03 6.34 16.36
C PHE A 62 -7.80 7.14 15.08
N MET A 63 -7.30 6.50 14.02
CA MET A 63 -6.99 7.19 12.76
C MET A 63 -8.24 7.60 11.96
N LEU A 64 -9.37 6.90 12.12
CA LEU A 64 -10.62 7.23 11.43
C LEU A 64 -11.42 8.35 12.11
N LEU A 65 -11.33 8.47 13.43
CA LEU A 65 -12.08 9.47 14.21
C LEU A 65 -11.87 10.92 13.75
N PRO A 66 -10.65 11.44 13.50
CA PRO A 66 -10.50 12.83 13.07
C PRO A 66 -11.15 13.10 11.70
N PHE A 67 -11.20 12.11 10.80
CA PHE A 67 -11.92 12.25 9.53
C PHE A 67 -13.44 12.21 9.73
N GLY A 68 -13.93 11.40 10.67
CA GLY A 68 -15.33 11.44 11.10
C GLY A 68 -15.70 12.82 11.68
N ALA A 69 -14.84 13.37 12.53
CA ALA A 69 -15.00 14.72 13.08
C ALA A 69 -14.97 15.79 11.98
N LEU A 70 -14.02 15.71 11.04
CA LEU A 70 -13.94 16.59 9.87
C LEU A 70 -15.26 16.61 9.09
N VAL A 71 -15.82 15.43 8.79
CA VAL A 71 -17.09 15.31 8.07
C VAL A 71 -18.23 15.94 8.87
N VAL A 72 -18.37 15.61 10.16
CA VAL A 72 -19.45 16.14 11.01
C VAL A 72 -19.36 17.66 11.17
N ILE A 73 -18.16 18.20 11.41
CA ILE A 73 -17.92 19.63 11.57
C ILE A 73 -18.16 20.39 10.26
N SER A 74 -17.89 19.75 9.11
CA SER A 74 -18.13 20.36 7.81
C SER A 74 -19.62 20.50 7.47
N LEU A 75 -20.52 19.72 8.11
CA LEU A 75 -21.95 19.65 7.77
C LEU A 75 -22.64 21.02 7.66
N PRO A 76 -22.47 21.97 8.60
CA PRO A 76 -23.13 23.28 8.52
C PRO A 76 -22.61 24.15 7.38
N SER A 77 -21.39 23.90 6.91
CA SER A 77 -20.70 24.67 5.86
C SER A 77 -20.85 24.03 4.47
N LEU A 78 -21.54 22.90 4.37
CA LEU A 78 -21.69 22.19 3.10
C LEU A 78 -22.51 23.01 2.11
N THR A 79 -21.92 23.25 0.95
CA THR A 79 -22.62 23.79 -0.21
C THR A 79 -22.69 22.70 -1.30
N PRO A 80 -23.75 21.87 -1.36
CA PRO A 80 -23.82 20.70 -2.26
C PRO A 80 -23.66 21.03 -3.75
N SER A 81 -24.01 22.25 -4.17
CA SER A 81 -23.81 22.69 -5.56
C SER A 81 -22.35 22.66 -6.00
N LYS A 82 -21.40 22.74 -5.06
CA LYS A 82 -19.96 22.65 -5.35
C LYS A 82 -19.52 21.25 -5.81
N TRP A 83 -20.26 20.19 -5.50
CA TRP A 83 -19.95 18.84 -6.00
C TRP A 83 -20.12 18.73 -7.52
N LEU A 84 -20.91 19.62 -8.10
CA LEU A 84 -21.17 19.69 -9.54
C LEU A 84 -20.36 20.80 -10.21
N ASP A 85 -19.50 21.52 -9.47
CA ASP A 85 -18.67 22.57 -10.05
C ASP A 85 -17.61 21.92 -10.97
N THR A 86 -17.64 22.29 -12.25
CA THR A 86 -16.72 21.77 -13.26
C THR A 86 -15.42 22.58 -13.32
N LYS A 87 -15.25 23.58 -12.46
CA LYS A 87 -13.97 24.31 -12.37
C LYS A 87 -12.85 23.33 -12.03
N PRO A 88 -11.69 23.42 -12.73
CA PRO A 88 -10.58 22.52 -12.49
C PRO A 88 -10.12 22.65 -11.04
N ILE A 89 -10.23 21.55 -10.29
CA ILE A 89 -9.64 21.37 -8.98
C ILE A 89 -8.12 21.46 -9.17
N GLY A 90 -7.46 22.45 -8.56
CA GLY A 90 -6.00 22.58 -8.58
C GLY A 90 -5.36 23.13 -9.86
N ALA A 91 -5.81 24.29 -10.37
CA ALA A 91 -5.13 24.98 -11.49
C ALA A 91 -3.74 25.57 -11.13
N HIS A 92 -3.26 25.40 -9.90
CA HIS A 92 -1.94 25.85 -9.47
C HIS A 92 -0.92 24.72 -9.60
N ILE A 93 -0.18 24.75 -10.70
CA ILE A 93 1.18 24.24 -10.94
C ILE A 93 1.67 23.23 -9.88
N HIS A 94 1.64 21.94 -10.21
CA HIS A 94 2.49 20.92 -9.57
C HIS A 94 3.96 21.35 -9.71
N ARG A 95 4.50 22.06 -8.73
CA ARG A 95 5.93 22.39 -8.72
C ARG A 95 6.74 21.33 -7.97
N HIS A 96 6.12 20.57 -7.07
CA HIS A 96 6.79 19.57 -6.23
C HIS A 96 5.86 18.38 -5.88
N GLY A 97 5.32 17.71 -6.90
CA GLY A 97 4.48 16.51 -6.72
C GLY A 97 5.26 15.22 -6.89
N TRP A 98 4.96 14.22 -6.05
CA TRP A 98 5.40 12.80 -6.04
C TRP A 98 5.31 12.06 -7.40
N ALA A 99 4.64 12.68 -8.37
CA ALA A 99 4.41 12.23 -9.73
C ALA A 99 5.61 12.47 -10.66
N GLY A 100 6.68 11.69 -10.46
CA GLY A 100 7.67 11.40 -11.51
C GLY A 100 8.66 12.51 -11.86
N ARG A 101 9.88 12.09 -12.19
CA ARG A 101 10.92 12.87 -12.88
C ARG A 101 10.51 13.29 -14.31
N GLY A 102 9.24 13.17 -14.67
CA GLY A 102 8.71 13.73 -15.90
C GLY A 102 8.76 15.25 -15.79
N ARG A 103 9.45 15.91 -16.74
CA ARG A 103 9.39 17.36 -16.96
C ARG A 103 8.01 17.87 -16.56
N ALA A 104 7.92 18.70 -15.52
CA ALA A 104 6.72 19.45 -15.19
C ALA A 104 6.31 20.19 -16.47
N ARG A 105 5.37 19.62 -17.23
CA ARG A 105 4.85 20.26 -18.42
C ARG A 105 3.93 21.35 -17.89
N PRO A 106 4.25 22.63 -18.12
CA PRO A 106 3.46 23.72 -17.58
C PRO A 106 2.01 23.52 -18.04
N HIS A 107 1.13 23.30 -17.06
CA HIS A 107 -0.30 23.28 -17.29
C HIS A 107 -0.70 24.71 -17.57
N GLY A 108 -0.91 24.98 -18.86
CA GLY A 108 -1.61 26.15 -19.41
C GLY A 108 -1.26 27.52 -18.84
N GLY A 109 -0.40 28.25 -19.56
CA GLY A 109 -0.64 29.68 -19.74
C GLY A 109 -2.00 29.91 -20.43
N LEU A 110 -2.56 31.12 -20.27
CA LEU A 110 -3.87 31.54 -20.75
C LEU A 110 -4.33 30.79 -22.02
N GLY A 111 -5.41 30.00 -21.91
CA GLY A 111 -6.13 29.43 -23.05
C GLY A 111 -5.78 28.00 -23.48
N ARG A 112 -4.91 27.27 -22.77
CA ARG A 112 -4.70 25.82 -23.03
C ARG A 112 -5.60 24.94 -22.15
N PRO A 113 -6.21 23.87 -22.68
CA PRO A 113 -7.01 22.94 -21.89
C PRO A 113 -6.15 22.27 -20.82
N VAL A 114 -6.67 22.17 -19.58
CA VAL A 114 -6.06 21.42 -18.48
C VAL A 114 -5.90 19.96 -18.93
N ARG A 115 -4.65 19.47 -18.99
CA ARG A 115 -4.38 18.07 -19.35
C ARG A 115 -4.19 17.26 -18.08
N TYR A 116 -5.20 16.52 -17.67
CA TYR A 116 -5.07 15.60 -16.54
C TYR A 116 -4.02 14.53 -16.84
N ASP A 117 -3.09 14.34 -15.91
CA ASP A 117 -2.17 13.20 -15.95
C ASP A 117 -2.88 11.95 -15.45
N TRP A 118 -3.69 11.37 -16.34
CA TRP A 118 -4.42 10.14 -16.06
C TRP A 118 -3.50 8.99 -15.69
N MET A 119 -2.25 9.00 -16.13
CA MET A 119 -1.36 7.87 -15.94
C MET A 119 -0.82 7.84 -14.51
N THR A 120 -0.29 8.97 -14.04
CA THR A 120 0.06 9.15 -12.62
C THR A 120 -1.15 8.89 -11.73
N TYR A 121 -2.31 9.45 -12.08
CA TYR A 121 -3.53 9.25 -11.31
C TYR A 121 -3.87 7.76 -11.15
N MET A 122 -3.82 6.97 -12.23
CA MET A 122 -4.09 5.53 -12.14
C MET A 122 -3.03 4.78 -11.33
N ASN A 123 -1.76 5.18 -11.40
CA ASN A 123 -0.69 4.57 -10.58
C ASN A 123 -0.91 4.84 -9.08
N VAL A 124 -1.19 6.09 -8.71
CA VAL A 124 -1.49 6.50 -7.33
C VAL A 124 -2.76 5.79 -6.84
N LEU A 125 -3.79 5.71 -7.68
CA LEU A 125 -5.06 5.05 -7.33
C LEU A 125 -4.86 3.55 -7.11
N PHE A 126 -4.06 2.91 -7.95
CA PHE A 126 -3.72 1.50 -7.78
C PHE A 126 -2.96 1.27 -6.47
N TRP A 127 -1.94 2.08 -6.19
CA TRP A 127 -1.18 2.00 -4.93
C TRP A 127 -2.09 2.16 -3.70
N ASN A 128 -3.04 3.10 -3.74
CA ASN A 128 -4.00 3.32 -2.64
C ASN A 128 -4.94 2.14 -2.37
N LEU A 129 -5.22 1.31 -3.38
CA LEU A 129 -6.22 0.25 -3.32
C LEU A 129 -5.61 -1.15 -3.44
N ASN A 130 -4.29 -1.29 -3.36
CA ASN A 130 -3.63 -2.59 -3.49
C ASN A 130 -3.64 -3.39 -2.17
N TYR A 131 -2.99 -4.57 -2.17
CA TYR A 131 -2.77 -5.42 -0.99
C TYR A 131 -3.97 -6.20 -0.42
N TRP A 132 -5.11 -6.29 -1.12
CA TRP A 132 -6.28 -7.05 -0.64
C TRP A 132 -6.05 -8.58 -0.58
N ASP A 133 -5.17 -9.11 -1.43
CA ASP A 133 -4.72 -10.51 -1.46
C ASP A 133 -3.96 -10.91 -0.19
N SER A 134 -3.27 -9.97 0.47
CA SER A 134 -2.50 -10.23 1.69
C SER A 134 -3.33 -10.81 2.83
N VAL A 135 -4.63 -10.53 2.86
CA VAL A 135 -5.56 -11.09 3.86
C VAL A 135 -5.60 -12.62 3.79
N SER A 136 -5.36 -13.19 2.61
CA SER A 136 -5.31 -14.64 2.39
C SER A 136 -4.09 -15.32 3.02
N THR A 137 -2.98 -14.58 3.23
CA THR A 137 -1.76 -15.15 3.83
C THR A 137 -1.94 -15.49 5.30
N LEU A 138 -2.94 -14.88 5.94
CA LEU A 138 -3.33 -15.12 7.33
C LEU A 138 -4.48 -16.14 7.46
N ALA A 139 -4.90 -16.78 6.37
CA ALA A 139 -6.06 -17.70 6.38
C ALA A 139 -5.93 -18.86 7.37
N GLY A 140 -4.72 -19.34 7.64
CA GLY A 140 -4.49 -20.39 8.64
C GLY A 140 -4.69 -19.92 10.08
N GLU A 141 -4.62 -18.62 10.34
CA GLU A 141 -4.71 -18.03 11.68
C GLU A 141 -6.12 -17.47 11.99
N VAL A 142 -7.07 -17.62 11.06
CA VAL A 142 -8.45 -17.14 11.21
C VAL A 142 -9.37 -18.27 11.64
N VAL A 143 -10.19 -18.02 12.67
CA VAL A 143 -11.24 -18.94 13.10
C VAL A 143 -12.39 -18.94 12.07
N GLU A 144 -12.78 -20.12 11.61
CA GLU A 144 -13.83 -20.33 10.59
C GLU A 144 -13.68 -19.42 9.35
N PRO A 145 -12.58 -19.54 8.57
CA PRO A 145 -12.24 -18.61 7.50
C PRO A 145 -13.35 -18.49 6.44
N CYS A 146 -14.08 -19.57 6.19
CA CYS A 146 -15.19 -19.64 5.24
C CYS A 146 -16.33 -18.67 5.54
N LYS A 147 -16.55 -18.32 6.82
CA LYS A 147 -17.59 -17.38 7.26
C LYS A 147 -17.00 -16.01 7.62
N SER A 148 -15.84 -16.02 8.26
CA SER A 148 -15.19 -14.80 8.75
C SER A 148 -14.70 -13.92 7.60
N PHE A 149 -14.06 -14.48 6.57
CA PHE A 149 -13.55 -13.67 5.44
C PHE A 149 -14.64 -12.94 4.66
N PRO A 150 -15.73 -13.58 4.19
CA PRO A 150 -16.77 -12.87 3.44
C PRO A 150 -17.50 -11.81 4.27
N ARG A 151 -17.58 -11.97 5.59
CA ARG A 151 -18.15 -10.96 6.49
C ARG A 151 -17.19 -9.78 6.66
N ALA A 152 -15.92 -10.05 6.95
CA ALA A 152 -14.89 -9.03 7.13
C ALA A 152 -14.68 -8.20 5.85
N LEU A 153 -14.55 -8.86 4.69
CA LEU A 153 -14.35 -8.19 3.40
C LEU A 153 -15.52 -7.25 3.05
N ARG A 154 -16.77 -7.64 3.31
CA ARG A 154 -17.93 -6.77 3.05
C ARG A 154 -17.89 -5.48 3.88
N TRP A 155 -17.58 -5.59 5.17
CA TRP A 155 -17.45 -4.42 6.03
C TRP A 155 -16.22 -3.58 5.68
N ALA A 156 -15.09 -4.22 5.38
CA ALA A 156 -13.85 -3.54 4.98
C ALA A 156 -14.05 -2.73 3.70
N VAL A 157 -14.66 -3.30 2.66
CA VAL A 157 -14.95 -2.57 1.41
C VAL A 157 -15.87 -1.39 1.66
N GLY A 158 -16.95 -1.58 2.43
CA GLY A 158 -17.87 -0.48 2.77
C GLY A 158 -17.17 0.64 3.54
N LEU A 159 -16.30 0.28 4.48
CA LEU A 159 -15.51 1.24 5.25
C LEU A 159 -14.52 1.99 4.36
N VAL A 160 -13.78 1.31 3.49
CA VAL A 160 -12.84 1.95 2.55
C VAL A 160 -13.57 2.93 1.62
N VAL A 161 -14.71 2.53 1.05
CA VAL A 161 -15.49 3.45 0.20
C VAL A 161 -15.92 4.68 1.01
N ALA A 162 -16.41 4.49 2.23
CA ALA A 162 -16.83 5.61 3.08
C ALA A 162 -15.65 6.54 3.45
N THR A 163 -14.49 5.99 3.78
CA THR A 163 -13.32 6.78 4.22
C THR A 163 -12.64 7.53 3.08
N TYR A 164 -12.72 7.03 1.84
CA TYR A 164 -12.30 7.79 0.68
C TYR A 164 -13.35 8.83 0.29
N MET A 165 -14.63 8.47 0.23
CA MET A 165 -15.66 9.35 -0.33
C MET A 165 -16.11 10.47 0.62
N LEU A 166 -16.37 10.18 1.90
CA LEU A 166 -16.97 11.16 2.82
C LEU A 166 -16.05 12.35 3.12
N PRO A 167 -14.77 12.17 3.49
CA PRO A 167 -13.87 13.30 3.75
C PRO A 167 -13.62 14.13 2.49
N LEU A 168 -13.52 13.48 1.31
CA LEU A 168 -13.39 14.19 0.03
C LEU A 168 -14.64 15.04 -0.26
N ALA A 169 -15.83 14.46 -0.14
CA ALA A 169 -17.09 15.18 -0.35
C ALA A 169 -17.26 16.35 0.62
N ALA A 170 -16.88 16.16 1.89
CA ALA A 170 -16.87 17.19 2.92
C ALA A 170 -15.92 18.34 2.58
N CYS A 171 -14.69 18.05 2.14
CA CYS A 171 -13.73 19.08 1.75
C CYS A 171 -14.19 19.86 0.52
N ILE A 172 -14.70 19.19 -0.51
CA ILE A 172 -15.15 19.83 -1.75
C ILE A 172 -16.33 20.79 -1.48
N ALA A 173 -17.31 20.37 -0.68
CA ALA A 173 -18.47 21.21 -0.39
C ALA A 173 -18.22 22.25 0.71
N GLY A 174 -17.36 21.93 1.68
CA GLY A 174 -17.08 22.78 2.84
C GLY A 174 -16.09 23.90 2.56
N LEU A 175 -15.11 23.70 1.67
CA LEU A 175 -14.05 24.69 1.42
C LEU A 175 -14.36 25.62 0.23
N PRO A 176 -13.70 26.80 0.16
CA PRO A 176 -13.77 27.67 -1.01
C PRO A 176 -13.14 26.99 -2.25
N PRO A 177 -13.65 27.27 -3.47
CA PRO A 177 -13.05 26.73 -4.69
C PRO A 177 -11.61 27.25 -4.88
N GLY A 178 -10.77 26.46 -5.55
CA GLY A 178 -9.39 26.84 -5.88
C GLY A 178 -8.32 26.46 -4.86
N GLN A 179 -8.66 25.65 -3.84
CA GLN A 179 -7.63 25.07 -2.94
C GLN A 179 -6.62 24.23 -3.73
N ALA A 180 -5.37 24.27 -3.30
CA ALA A 180 -4.32 23.38 -3.80
C ALA A 180 -4.43 22.03 -3.10
N TRP A 181 -4.63 20.96 -3.87
CA TRP A 181 -4.78 19.59 -3.35
C TRP A 181 -3.43 18.88 -3.35
N ASP A 182 -2.50 19.41 -2.55
CA ASP A 182 -1.15 18.87 -2.41
C ASP A 182 -1.06 17.78 -1.32
N ALA A 183 0.12 17.17 -1.20
CA ALA A 183 0.38 16.17 -0.16
C ALA A 183 0.11 16.77 1.23
N GLY A 184 -0.64 16.05 2.06
CA GLY A 184 -1.02 16.54 3.39
C GLY A 184 -2.23 17.48 3.41
N PHE A 185 -2.92 17.70 2.28
CA PHE A 185 -4.08 18.61 2.19
C PHE A 185 -5.14 18.42 3.29
N PHE A 186 -5.40 17.18 3.73
CA PHE A 186 -6.37 16.94 4.79
C PHE A 186 -6.02 17.60 6.13
N VAL A 187 -4.74 17.83 6.40
CA VAL A 187 -4.27 18.58 7.59
C VAL A 187 -4.72 20.05 7.47
N GLU A 188 -4.50 20.66 6.31
CA GLU A 188 -4.94 22.02 6.03
C GLU A 188 -6.48 22.12 6.00
N ALA A 189 -7.17 21.17 5.38
CA ALA A 189 -8.62 21.10 5.41
C ALA A 189 -9.16 21.01 6.85
N GLY A 190 -8.51 20.22 7.71
CA GLY A 190 -8.83 20.15 9.14
C GLY A 190 -8.66 21.48 9.84
N ARG A 191 -7.57 22.20 9.56
CA ARG A 191 -7.36 23.57 10.09
C ARG A 191 -8.45 24.54 9.64
N LEU A 192 -8.78 24.54 8.34
CA LEU A 192 -9.75 25.47 7.75
C LEU A 192 -11.20 25.19 8.18
N LEU A 193 -11.57 23.92 8.34
CA LEU A 193 -12.94 23.53 8.70
C LEU A 193 -13.16 23.40 10.21
N GLY A 194 -12.17 22.88 10.96
CA GLY A 194 -12.30 22.56 12.38
C GLY A 194 -11.32 23.28 13.32
N GLY A 195 -10.30 23.96 12.79
CA GLY A 195 -9.28 24.67 13.59
C GLY A 195 -8.07 23.81 13.96
N GLY A 196 -7.11 24.41 14.68
CA GLY A 196 -5.78 23.82 14.92
C GLY A 196 -5.74 22.52 15.74
N TRP A 197 -6.79 22.23 16.53
CA TRP A 197 -6.88 20.93 17.23
C TRP A 197 -7.16 19.78 16.26
N LEU A 198 -7.97 20.01 15.22
CA LEU A 198 -8.29 19.02 14.21
C LEU A 198 -7.10 18.82 13.26
N GLU A 199 -6.39 19.91 12.94
CA GLU A 199 -5.09 19.88 12.26
C GLU A 199 -4.11 18.92 12.98
N GLY A 200 -3.83 19.17 14.26
CA GLY A 200 -2.93 18.36 15.06
C GLY A 200 -3.39 16.90 15.19
N TRP A 201 -4.69 16.65 15.30
CA TRP A 201 -5.22 15.29 15.37
C TRP A 201 -5.08 14.54 14.04
N ILE A 202 -5.31 15.18 12.89
CA ILE A 202 -5.09 14.57 11.57
C ILE A 202 -3.60 14.24 11.38
N VAL A 203 -2.69 15.11 11.81
CA VAL A 203 -1.24 14.83 11.78
C VAL A 203 -0.90 13.60 12.64
N ALA A 204 -1.42 13.54 13.87
CA ALA A 204 -1.21 12.39 14.74
C ALA A 204 -1.80 11.09 14.16
N ALA A 205 -2.98 11.17 13.53
CA ALA A 205 -3.62 10.04 12.86
C ALA A 205 -2.82 9.56 11.65
N ALA A 206 -2.21 10.46 10.87
CA ALA A 206 -1.33 10.09 9.77
C ALA A 206 -0.10 9.31 10.27
N ALA A 207 0.55 9.78 11.34
CA ALA A 207 1.68 9.08 11.94
C ALA A 207 1.29 7.68 12.48
N VAL A 208 0.14 7.59 13.15
CA VAL A 208 -0.41 6.32 13.66
C VAL A 208 -0.79 5.37 12.53
N SER A 209 -1.31 5.87 11.42
CA SER A 209 -1.64 5.07 10.24
C SER A 209 -0.40 4.38 9.67
N SER A 210 0.73 5.09 9.55
CA SER A 210 2.00 4.51 9.09
C SER A 210 2.47 3.36 9.97
N VAL A 211 2.30 3.48 11.30
CA VAL A 211 2.59 2.38 12.24
C VAL A 211 1.68 1.19 12.00
N GLY A 212 0.38 1.41 11.84
CA GLY A 212 -0.60 0.36 11.58
C GLY A 212 -0.34 -0.37 10.25
N GLN A 213 -0.01 0.36 9.19
CA GLN A 213 0.35 -0.20 7.89
C GLN A 213 1.61 -1.07 8.00
N PHE A 214 2.67 -0.58 8.65
CA PHE A 214 3.89 -1.36 8.84
C PHE A 214 3.63 -2.68 9.56
N LEU A 215 2.91 -2.62 10.69
CA LEU A 215 2.59 -3.82 11.48
C LEU A 215 1.83 -4.85 10.65
N SER A 216 0.83 -4.39 9.89
CA SER A 216 -0.04 -5.25 9.07
C SER A 216 0.69 -5.88 7.90
N VAL A 217 1.49 -5.09 7.16
CA VAL A 217 2.24 -5.57 5.99
C VAL A 217 3.35 -6.54 6.41
N GLN A 218 4.06 -6.24 7.49
CA GLN A 218 5.09 -7.14 8.00
C GLN A 218 4.50 -8.48 8.48
N ALA A 219 3.33 -8.45 9.13
CA ALA A 219 2.61 -9.67 9.47
C ALA A 219 2.26 -10.47 8.20
N GLY A 220 1.67 -9.83 7.19
CA GLY A 220 1.31 -10.48 5.92
C GLY A 220 2.50 -11.18 5.26
N ASN A 221 3.64 -10.50 5.15
CA ASN A 221 4.88 -11.04 4.56
C ASN A 221 5.44 -12.21 5.36
N THR A 222 5.45 -12.09 6.69
CA THR A 222 5.97 -13.12 7.59
C THR A 222 5.14 -14.40 7.52
N TYR A 223 3.82 -14.28 7.55
CA TYR A 223 2.91 -15.42 7.52
C TYR A 223 2.81 -16.06 6.14
N LEU A 224 3.07 -15.30 5.06
CA LEU A 224 3.25 -15.86 3.73
C LEU A 224 4.44 -16.84 3.70
N LEU A 225 5.61 -16.44 4.21
CA LEU A 225 6.79 -17.30 4.28
C LEU A 225 6.55 -18.54 5.15
N LEU A 226 5.84 -18.38 6.27
CA LEU A 226 5.42 -19.50 7.10
C LEU A 226 4.53 -20.47 6.33
N GLY A 227 3.52 -19.98 5.61
CA GLY A 227 2.62 -20.82 4.80
C GLY A 227 3.37 -21.58 3.71
N MET A 228 4.34 -20.94 3.05
CA MET A 228 5.22 -21.61 2.09
C MET A 228 6.07 -22.71 2.75
N ALA A 229 6.56 -22.49 3.96
CA ALA A 229 7.33 -23.50 4.70
C ALA A 229 6.46 -24.68 5.17
N GLU A 230 5.25 -24.41 5.65
CA GLU A 230 4.26 -25.42 6.04
C GLU A 230 3.84 -26.30 4.84
N LEU A 231 3.82 -25.74 3.62
CA LEU A 231 3.59 -26.48 2.36
C LEU A 231 4.85 -27.19 1.82
N GLY A 232 6.00 -27.08 2.50
CA GLY A 232 7.26 -27.66 2.07
C GLY A 232 7.88 -27.00 0.82
N LEU A 233 7.48 -25.76 0.51
CA LEU A 233 8.07 -24.94 -0.56
C LEU A 233 9.33 -24.20 -0.08
N LEU A 234 9.40 -23.90 1.22
CA LEU A 234 10.57 -23.35 1.90
C LEU A 234 11.12 -24.32 2.96
N PRO A 235 12.39 -24.18 3.38
CA PRO A 235 12.97 -24.98 4.46
C PRO A 235 12.21 -24.81 5.77
N SER A 236 12.24 -25.84 6.62
CA SER A 236 11.52 -25.90 7.89
C SER A 236 11.93 -24.83 8.91
N CYS A 237 13.10 -24.19 8.74
CA CYS A 237 13.51 -23.06 9.58
C CYS A 237 12.55 -21.87 9.51
N PHE A 238 11.86 -21.66 8.38
CA PHE A 238 10.82 -20.63 8.24
C PHE A 238 9.51 -20.98 8.95
N ALA A 239 9.29 -22.27 9.28
CA ALA A 239 8.15 -22.72 10.06
C ALA A 239 8.36 -22.60 11.58
N VAL A 240 9.57 -22.23 12.02
CA VAL A 240 9.88 -22.06 13.45
C VAL A 240 9.20 -20.82 14.00
N ARG A 241 8.32 -21.05 14.98
CA ARG A 241 7.57 -20.01 15.69
C ARG A 241 8.27 -19.61 16.99
N THR A 242 8.07 -18.35 17.40
CA THR A 242 8.48 -17.83 18.71
C THR A 242 7.62 -18.45 19.81
N ARG A 243 7.99 -18.20 21.07
CA ARG A 243 7.15 -18.54 22.25
C ARG A 243 5.74 -17.93 22.20
N HIS A 244 5.52 -16.92 21.35
CA HIS A 244 4.24 -16.24 21.16
C HIS A 244 3.52 -16.65 19.87
N GLY A 245 4.00 -17.68 19.16
CA GLY A 245 3.35 -18.21 17.96
C GLY A 245 3.65 -17.49 16.64
N ALA A 246 4.50 -16.46 16.66
CA ALA A 246 4.88 -15.70 15.47
C ALA A 246 6.11 -16.30 14.74
N PRO A 247 6.21 -16.29 13.40
CA PRO A 247 7.38 -16.83 12.69
C PRO A 247 8.62 -15.95 12.86
N ALA A 248 9.64 -16.43 13.59
CA ALA A 248 10.78 -15.61 13.97
C ALA A 248 11.66 -15.21 12.78
N LEU A 249 11.97 -16.19 11.91
CA LEU A 249 12.87 -15.99 10.77
C LEU A 249 12.22 -15.09 9.70
N GLY A 250 10.91 -15.21 9.50
CA GLY A 250 10.16 -14.35 8.58
C GLY A 250 10.19 -12.88 9.02
N ILE A 251 10.02 -12.61 10.32
CA ILE A 251 10.10 -11.25 10.88
C ILE A 251 11.50 -10.68 10.68
N LEU A 252 12.53 -11.47 11.02
CA LEU A 252 13.93 -11.04 10.88
C LEU A 252 14.27 -10.74 9.42
N LEU A 253 13.89 -11.62 8.49
CA LEU A 253 14.13 -11.41 7.06
C LEU A 253 13.41 -10.16 6.57
N SER A 254 12.13 -9.99 6.92
CA SER A 254 11.37 -8.80 6.55
C SER A 254 12.00 -7.52 7.12
N PHE A 255 12.50 -7.55 8.35
CA PHE A 255 13.18 -6.41 8.99
C PHE A 255 14.48 -6.05 8.27
N VAL A 256 15.31 -7.05 7.92
CA VAL A 256 16.56 -6.83 7.17
C VAL A 256 16.27 -6.23 5.79
N VAL A 257 15.24 -6.74 5.09
CA VAL A 257 14.83 -6.21 3.78
C VAL A 257 14.35 -4.76 3.91
N VAL A 258 13.58 -4.41 4.94
CA VAL A 258 13.14 -3.03 5.19
C VAL A 258 14.33 -2.10 5.41
N ILE A 259 15.31 -2.49 6.25
CA ILE A 259 16.53 -1.70 6.49
C ILE A 259 17.31 -1.49 5.19
N TRP A 260 17.42 -2.53 4.37
CA TRP A 260 18.13 -2.43 3.11
C TRP A 260 17.42 -1.50 2.13
N LEU A 261 16.09 -1.64 1.99
CA LEU A 261 15.27 -0.84 1.10
C LEU A 261 15.11 0.60 1.56
N SER A 262 15.24 0.92 2.85
CA SER A 262 15.10 2.29 3.35
C SER A 262 16.18 3.26 2.87
N SER A 263 17.22 2.74 2.22
CA SER A 263 18.25 3.55 1.54
C SER A 263 17.84 4.03 0.14
N TYR A 264 16.72 3.55 -0.39
CA TYR A 264 16.22 3.89 -1.73
C TYR A 264 15.14 4.97 -1.67
N ASP A 265 14.97 5.66 -2.80
CA ASP A 265 13.94 6.67 -2.98
C ASP A 265 12.53 6.03 -2.96
N VAL A 266 11.60 6.64 -2.24
CA VAL A 266 10.24 6.12 -2.04
C VAL A 266 9.47 6.03 -3.37
N VAL A 267 9.69 6.97 -4.30
CA VAL A 267 9.01 6.98 -5.61
C VAL A 267 9.48 5.79 -6.44
N ASP A 268 10.80 5.58 -6.50
CA ASP A 268 11.40 4.47 -7.22
C ASP A 268 10.92 3.11 -6.61
N LEU A 269 10.86 3.01 -5.28
CA LEU A 269 10.37 1.81 -4.58
C LEU A 269 8.91 1.49 -4.90
N VAL A 270 8.03 2.50 -4.92
CA VAL A 270 6.60 2.29 -5.19
C VAL A 270 6.36 1.88 -6.64
N GLY A 271 7.07 2.49 -7.60
CA GLY A 271 7.01 2.08 -9.00
C GLY A 271 7.43 0.62 -9.20
N MET A 272 8.55 0.24 -8.60
CA MET A 272 9.07 -1.14 -8.62
C MET A 272 8.11 -2.12 -7.95
N LEU A 273 7.58 -1.79 -6.77
CA LEU A 273 6.62 -2.61 -6.03
C LEU A 273 5.33 -2.83 -6.82
N ASN A 274 4.75 -1.77 -7.38
CA ASN A 274 3.52 -1.84 -8.16
C ASN A 274 3.69 -2.74 -9.38
N GLY A 275 4.83 -2.67 -10.07
CA GLY A 275 5.12 -3.53 -11.21
C GLY A 275 5.22 -5.01 -10.83
N VAL A 276 5.99 -5.35 -9.77
CA VAL A 276 6.09 -6.74 -9.28
C VAL A 276 4.75 -7.26 -8.80
N TYR A 277 3.99 -6.42 -8.10
CA TYR A 277 2.66 -6.77 -7.60
C TYR A 277 1.65 -7.00 -8.74
N CYS A 278 1.71 -6.21 -9.82
CA CYS A 278 0.92 -6.45 -11.03
C CYS A 278 1.23 -7.83 -11.65
N LEU A 279 2.51 -8.20 -11.72
CA LEU A 279 2.89 -9.53 -12.23
C LEU A 279 2.33 -10.66 -11.35
N ALA A 280 2.40 -10.51 -10.02
CA ALA A 280 1.82 -11.45 -9.08
C ALA A 280 0.29 -11.59 -9.26
N GLN A 281 -0.44 -10.47 -9.32
CA GLN A 281 -1.89 -10.47 -9.53
C GLN A 281 -2.29 -11.13 -10.85
N LEU A 282 -1.56 -10.88 -11.95
CA LEU A 282 -1.84 -11.52 -13.24
C LEU A 282 -1.70 -13.05 -13.15
N ILE A 283 -0.69 -13.54 -12.42
CA ILE A 283 -0.51 -14.97 -12.16
C ILE A 283 -1.66 -15.52 -11.29
N GLU A 284 -2.08 -14.80 -10.26
CA GLU A 284 -3.22 -15.18 -9.42
C GLU A 284 -4.54 -15.25 -10.19
N PHE A 285 -4.81 -14.27 -11.06
CA PHE A 285 -5.98 -14.26 -11.94
C PHE A 285 -5.98 -15.43 -12.91
N ALA A 286 -4.82 -15.71 -13.52
CA ALA A 286 -4.64 -16.87 -14.38
C ALA A 286 -4.87 -18.19 -13.61
N ALA A 287 -4.30 -18.31 -12.40
CA ALA A 287 -4.47 -19.47 -11.54
C ALA A 287 -5.94 -19.67 -11.15
N PHE A 288 -6.66 -18.59 -10.81
CA PHE A 288 -8.09 -18.65 -10.49
C PHE A 288 -8.94 -19.20 -11.66
N LEU A 289 -8.72 -18.70 -12.87
CA LEU A 289 -9.43 -19.18 -14.06
C LEU A 289 -9.06 -20.63 -14.40
N GLU A 290 -7.77 -20.97 -14.29
CA GLU A 290 -7.28 -22.30 -14.62
C GLU A 290 -7.76 -23.37 -13.63
N LEU A 291 -7.72 -23.08 -12.33
CA LEU A 291 -8.30 -23.95 -11.29
C LEU A 291 -9.81 -24.09 -11.44
N ARG A 292 -10.49 -23.09 -12.00
CA ARG A 292 -11.91 -23.17 -12.31
C ARG A 292 -12.23 -24.05 -13.52
N ARG A 293 -11.36 -24.05 -14.52
CA ARG A 293 -11.47 -24.88 -15.71
C ARG A 293 -11.07 -26.34 -15.44
N ARG A 294 -9.92 -26.58 -14.79
CA ARG A 294 -9.36 -27.93 -14.58
C ARG A 294 -10.01 -28.70 -13.43
N LEU A 295 -10.37 -28.01 -12.34
CA LEU A 295 -10.90 -28.63 -11.13
C LEU A 295 -12.29 -28.08 -10.77
N PRO A 296 -13.31 -28.31 -11.62
CA PRO A 296 -14.67 -27.79 -11.39
C PRO A 296 -15.36 -28.42 -10.18
N ALA A 297 -15.07 -29.69 -9.89
CA ALA A 297 -15.67 -30.45 -8.79
C ALA A 297 -15.06 -30.16 -7.41
N LEU A 298 -14.02 -29.33 -7.33
CA LEU A 298 -13.39 -28.98 -6.06
C LEU A 298 -14.43 -28.35 -5.10
N GLN A 299 -14.45 -28.82 -3.85
CA GLN A 299 -15.22 -28.19 -2.79
C GLN A 299 -14.65 -26.79 -2.54
N ARG A 300 -15.47 -25.75 -2.74
CA ARG A 300 -15.07 -24.36 -2.58
C ARG A 300 -15.98 -23.75 -1.53
N PRO A 301 -15.47 -23.41 -0.34
CA PRO A 301 -16.30 -22.84 0.72
C PRO A 301 -16.93 -21.49 0.33
N TYR A 302 -16.26 -20.74 -0.55
CA TYR A 302 -16.77 -19.54 -1.19
C TYR A 302 -16.72 -19.70 -2.72
N ARG A 303 -17.81 -19.31 -3.40
CA ARG A 303 -17.93 -19.36 -4.86
C ARG A 303 -18.46 -18.03 -5.38
N VAL A 304 -17.74 -17.44 -6.33
CA VAL A 304 -18.23 -16.30 -7.11
C VAL A 304 -19.39 -16.79 -7.99
N PRO A 305 -20.58 -16.16 -7.93
CA PRO A 305 -21.80 -16.64 -8.61
C PRO A 305 -21.83 -16.34 -10.12
N LEU A 306 -20.67 -16.25 -10.76
CA LEU A 306 -20.54 -16.05 -12.21
C LEU A 306 -20.08 -17.36 -12.85
N GLY A 307 -20.40 -17.69 -14.10
CA GLY A 307 -19.78 -18.84 -14.81
C GLY A 307 -18.30 -18.58 -15.15
N LEU A 308 -17.62 -19.49 -15.86
CA LEU A 308 -16.22 -19.27 -16.29
C LEU A 308 -16.08 -18.00 -17.14
N VAL A 309 -16.97 -17.81 -18.12
CA VAL A 309 -17.01 -16.62 -18.99
C VAL A 309 -17.28 -15.36 -18.16
N GLY A 310 -18.26 -15.39 -17.25
CA GLY A 310 -18.55 -14.25 -16.38
C GLY A 310 -17.37 -13.89 -15.47
N SER A 311 -16.65 -14.89 -14.95
CA SER A 311 -15.42 -14.67 -14.20
C SER A 311 -14.29 -14.09 -15.05
N ALA A 312 -14.13 -14.54 -16.29
CA ALA A 312 -13.13 -13.98 -17.20
C ALA A 312 -13.46 -12.51 -17.52
N LEU A 313 -14.73 -12.20 -17.80
CA LEU A 313 -15.20 -10.83 -18.05
C LEU A 313 -15.00 -9.92 -16.84
N MET A 314 -15.27 -10.42 -15.63
CA MET A 314 -15.03 -9.68 -14.38
C MET A 314 -13.55 -9.27 -14.22
N LEU A 315 -12.62 -10.09 -14.71
CA LEU A 315 -11.18 -9.85 -14.59
C LEU A 315 -10.60 -8.96 -15.69
N VAL A 316 -11.38 -8.60 -16.73
CA VAL A 316 -10.89 -7.75 -17.83
C VAL A 316 -10.41 -6.39 -17.33
N GLY A 317 -11.16 -5.75 -16.43
CA GLY A 317 -10.80 -4.44 -15.87
C GLY A 317 -9.48 -4.48 -15.07
N PRO A 318 -9.37 -5.33 -14.04
CA PRO A 318 -8.12 -5.53 -13.30
C PRO A 318 -6.94 -5.91 -14.22
N PHE A 319 -7.15 -6.80 -15.19
CA PHE A 319 -6.11 -7.20 -16.14
C PHE A 319 -5.63 -6.02 -16.99
N ALA A 320 -6.56 -5.20 -17.51
CA ALA A 320 -6.23 -4.00 -18.28
C ALA A 320 -5.47 -2.97 -17.43
N MET A 321 -5.85 -2.79 -16.16
CA MET A 321 -5.14 -1.92 -15.22
C MET A 321 -3.71 -2.41 -14.98
N CYS A 322 -3.51 -3.69 -14.64
CA CYS A 322 -2.18 -4.27 -14.47
C CYS A 322 -1.33 -4.12 -15.75
N GLY A 323 -1.92 -4.37 -16.92
CA GLY A 323 -1.24 -4.17 -18.20
C GLY A 323 -0.81 -2.71 -18.43
N LEU A 324 -1.68 -1.74 -18.12
CA LEU A 324 -1.37 -0.32 -18.21
C LEU A 324 -0.20 0.06 -17.29
N LEU A 325 -0.20 -0.41 -16.04
CA LEU A 325 0.85 -0.12 -15.06
C LEU A 325 2.19 -0.79 -15.39
N LEU A 326 2.18 -1.93 -16.09
CA LEU A 326 3.40 -2.56 -16.57
C LEU A 326 3.99 -1.84 -17.80
N LEU A 327 3.17 -1.16 -18.59
CA LEU A 327 3.62 -0.34 -19.73
C LEU A 327 4.10 1.06 -19.32
N LEU A 328 3.70 1.50 -18.13
CA LEU A 328 3.97 2.82 -17.57
C LEU A 328 5.47 3.19 -17.57
N PRO A 329 6.36 2.37 -16.98
CA PRO A 329 7.77 2.71 -16.88
C PRO A 329 8.45 2.86 -18.25
N TYR A 330 8.04 2.05 -19.23
CA TYR A 330 8.57 2.13 -20.60
C TYR A 330 8.16 3.44 -21.30
N ARG A 331 6.93 3.90 -21.04
CA ARG A 331 6.42 5.15 -21.63
C ARG A 331 7.07 6.38 -21.01
N GLU A 332 7.40 6.33 -19.73
CA GLU A 332 8.02 7.43 -18.99
C GLU A 332 9.55 7.41 -19.05
N GLU A 333 10.12 6.47 -19.82
CA GLU A 333 11.57 6.26 -19.94
C GLU A 333 12.24 5.93 -18.59
N ASP A 334 11.47 5.43 -17.61
CA ASP A 334 11.99 4.91 -16.34
C ASP A 334 12.51 3.49 -16.54
N TRP A 335 13.70 3.42 -17.12
CA TRP A 335 14.37 2.16 -17.43
C TRP A 335 14.79 1.38 -16.18
N LYS A 336 14.95 2.07 -15.03
CA LYS A 336 15.31 1.41 -13.76
C LYS A 336 14.15 0.55 -13.28
N THR A 337 12.96 1.13 -13.19
CA THR A 337 11.74 0.40 -12.81
C THR A 337 11.41 -0.67 -13.85
N ALA A 338 11.48 -0.34 -15.15
CA ALA A 338 11.23 -1.31 -16.22
C ALA A 338 12.14 -2.54 -16.13
N ALA A 339 13.45 -2.33 -15.96
CA ALA A 339 14.42 -3.43 -15.84
C ALA A 339 14.20 -4.24 -14.56
N PHE A 340 13.92 -3.60 -13.43
CA PHE A 340 13.64 -4.29 -12.17
C PHE A 340 12.42 -5.21 -12.31
N VAL A 341 11.32 -4.68 -12.85
CA VAL A 341 10.08 -5.44 -13.04
C VAL A 341 10.29 -6.58 -14.04
N ALA A 342 10.96 -6.35 -15.16
CA ALA A 342 11.21 -7.36 -16.19
C ALA A 342 12.14 -8.50 -15.70
N THR A 343 13.08 -8.21 -14.80
CA THR A 343 14.01 -9.21 -14.25
C THR A 343 13.43 -9.97 -13.06
N SER A 344 12.42 -9.43 -12.38
CA SER A 344 11.81 -10.04 -11.19
C SER A 344 11.29 -11.48 -11.38
N PRO A 345 10.64 -11.88 -12.52
CA PRO A 345 10.23 -13.27 -12.73
C PRO A 345 11.42 -14.22 -12.89
N GLY A 346 12.52 -13.73 -13.46
CA GLY A 346 13.77 -14.49 -13.59
C GLY A 346 14.35 -14.79 -12.21
N VAL A 347 14.43 -13.79 -11.34
CA VAL A 347 14.86 -13.97 -9.94
C VAL A 347 13.94 -14.93 -9.20
N ALA A 348 12.62 -14.79 -9.33
CA ALA A 348 11.66 -15.69 -8.70
C ALA A 348 11.84 -17.15 -9.17
N THR A 349 12.05 -17.36 -10.47
CA THR A 349 12.29 -18.69 -11.05
C THR A 349 13.60 -19.30 -10.56
N LEU A 350 14.67 -18.50 -10.45
CA LEU A 350 15.95 -18.94 -9.91
C LEU A 350 15.84 -19.31 -8.43
N LEU A 351 15.14 -18.51 -7.62
CA LEU A 351 14.89 -18.83 -6.21
C LEU A 351 14.09 -20.11 -6.05
N TYR A 352 13.04 -20.30 -6.87
CA TYR A 352 12.27 -21.55 -6.88
C TYR A 352 13.11 -22.76 -7.29
N ALA A 353 13.94 -22.64 -8.32
CA ALA A 353 14.84 -23.71 -8.73
C ALA A 353 15.88 -24.03 -7.64
N ALA A 354 16.43 -23.01 -6.98
CA ALA A 354 17.37 -23.19 -5.89
C ALA A 354 16.74 -23.92 -4.69
N THR A 355 15.51 -23.56 -4.29
CA THR A 355 14.80 -24.26 -3.22
C THR A 355 14.41 -25.68 -3.62
N ALA A 356 14.03 -25.92 -4.88
CA ALA A 356 13.78 -27.26 -5.40
C ALA A 356 15.03 -28.16 -5.39
N CYS A 357 16.18 -27.63 -5.82
CA CYS A 357 17.47 -28.33 -5.75
C CYS A 357 17.88 -28.63 -4.30
N TRP A 358 17.69 -27.67 -3.38
CA TRP A 358 17.95 -27.89 -1.96
C TRP A 358 17.02 -28.98 -1.41
N ARG A 359 15.73 -28.95 -1.74
CA ARG A 359 14.77 -29.98 -1.32
C ARG A 359 15.17 -31.37 -1.81
N ALA A 360 15.66 -31.49 -3.05
CA ALA A 360 16.16 -32.74 -3.59
C ALA A 360 17.44 -33.23 -2.88
N ALA A 361 18.38 -32.31 -2.60
CA ALA A 361 19.66 -32.63 -1.96
C ALA A 361 19.53 -32.94 -0.45
N ARG A 362 18.63 -32.26 0.26
CA ARG A 362 18.43 -32.37 1.72
C ARG A 362 16.94 -32.38 2.07
N PRO A 363 16.21 -33.47 1.77
CA PRO A 363 14.78 -33.55 2.03
C PRO A 363 14.42 -33.44 3.53
N GLY A 364 15.34 -33.77 4.43
CA GLY A 364 15.15 -33.62 5.89
C GLY A 364 15.07 -32.17 6.37
N SER A 365 15.48 -31.20 5.54
CA SER A 365 15.37 -29.77 5.85
C SER A 365 14.00 -29.18 5.50
N PHE A 366 13.07 -29.96 4.95
CA PHE A 366 11.75 -29.52 4.53
C PHE A 366 10.66 -30.32 5.26
N LEU A 367 9.53 -29.67 5.54
CA LEU A 367 8.37 -30.36 6.09
C LEU A 367 7.77 -31.27 5.00
N ARG A 368 7.47 -32.52 5.37
CA ARG A 368 6.85 -33.51 4.47
C ARG A 368 5.33 -33.44 4.50
N GLU A 369 4.78 -33.12 5.65
CA GLU A 369 3.35 -32.89 5.87
C GLU A 369 3.18 -31.56 6.60
N PRO A 370 2.11 -30.80 6.30
CA PRO A 370 1.78 -29.61 7.06
C PRO A 370 1.53 -30.01 8.53
N PRO A 371 1.99 -29.20 9.50
CA PRO A 371 1.80 -29.51 10.91
C PRO A 371 0.30 -29.66 11.23
N THR A 372 -0.08 -30.77 11.83
CA THR A 372 -1.43 -30.97 12.37
C THR A 372 -1.65 -29.96 13.49
N ARG A 373 -2.40 -28.88 13.21
CA ARG A 373 -2.84 -27.92 14.23
C ARG A 373 -3.90 -28.60 15.10
N LEU A 374 -3.56 -28.85 16.37
CA LEU A 374 -4.50 -29.28 17.41
C LEU A 374 -5.36 -28.11 17.89
#